data_AF-R7UEC4-F1
#
_entry.id   AF-R7UEC4-F1
#
_cell.length_a   1.000
_cell.length_b   1.000
_cell.length_c   1.000
_cell.angle_alpha   90.00
_cell.angle_beta   90.00
_cell.angle_gamma   90.00
#
_symmetry.space_group_name_H-M   'P 1'
#
loop_
_entity.id
_entity.type
_entity.pdbx_description
1 polymer ?
#
loop_
_entity_poly.entity_id
_entity_poly.type
_entity_poly.pdbx_seq_one_letter_code
_entity_poly.pdbx_strand_id
1 'polypeptide(L)'
;MSELLQDQLKSLYKQRLESINPVPWLPQHRFCLEDVYVRLNLLPFEALLSPQSLPSSGQEVSQKELFAPHEFSRDLKRLLVEGRPGMGKSTLCRMLPLKWSNDCPGQEECGHPCVHSFDLLFFLHASDFIGKTSIPDLVTSQLLADDSDISPEQLEVLLKGQACKFLFIADAYDEAHEGNQLFNDLIEANLQLNATVLVSSRPMYLSQRLSSFNSVFEVFGFDEGQQAEYVERLAQQMRMDSNQLEMLRRKMKDELRDLCRNPLIITILGLLCTERNPSLPSTMTGIYEDIHSFILEKTSKRLNCTDQGVIMDLIQPLAKCAFESYLIDRYALIERDLEACQCRAEDILQTGYVVMETCIGPHSTAPRYSFSHKTFQEFLAALHLQKMAPEARLEWLKGATVALNETSQVLLFLH
;
A
#
# COMPACT_ATOMS: atom_id res chain seq x y z
N MET A 1 29.59 4.79 -13.17
CA MET A 1 28.50 5.61 -12.59
C MET A 1 27.21 4.81 -12.47
N SER A 2 26.72 4.16 -13.54
CA SER A 2 25.55 3.26 -13.44
C SER A 2 25.73 2.15 -12.39
N GLU A 3 26.89 1.52 -12.32
CA GLU A 3 27.22 0.50 -11.30
C GLU A 3 27.18 1.08 -9.88
N LEU A 4 27.82 2.24 -9.64
CA LEU A 4 27.80 2.93 -8.35
C LEU A 4 26.36 3.26 -7.90
N LEU A 5 25.53 3.78 -8.82
CA LEU A 5 24.13 4.07 -8.55
C LEU A 5 23.34 2.78 -8.26
N GLN A 6 23.60 1.71 -9.02
CA GLN A 6 22.98 0.41 -8.81
C GLN A 6 23.29 -0.10 -7.40
N ASP A 7 24.56 -0.09 -6.98
CA ASP A 7 24.97 -0.56 -5.65
C ASP A 7 24.32 0.26 -4.53
N GLN A 8 24.27 1.59 -4.67
CA GLN A 8 23.58 2.46 -3.72
C GLN A 8 22.09 2.11 -3.60
N LEU A 9 21.38 1.96 -4.72
CA LEU A 9 19.96 1.61 -4.73
C LEU A 9 19.70 0.21 -4.17
N LYS A 10 20.53 -0.79 -4.51
CA LYS A 10 20.41 -2.15 -3.96
C LYS A 10 20.59 -2.14 -2.45
N SER A 11 21.62 -1.43 -1.95
CA SER A 11 21.86 -1.28 -0.51
C SER A 11 20.67 -0.62 0.20
N LEU A 12 20.15 0.48 -0.38
CA LEU A 12 18.97 1.19 0.12
C LEU A 12 17.75 0.27 0.26
N TYR A 13 17.44 -0.51 -0.78
CA TYR A 13 16.28 -1.39 -0.77
C TYR A 13 16.42 -2.54 0.23
N LYS A 14 17.60 -3.16 0.35
CA LYS A 14 17.86 -4.16 1.39
C LYS A 14 17.62 -3.58 2.79
N GLN A 15 18.20 -2.42 3.06
CA GLN A 15 18.09 -1.81 4.40
C GLN A 15 16.66 -1.37 4.75
N ARG A 16 15.91 -0.83 3.78
CA ARG A 16 14.61 -0.19 4.05
C ARG A 16 13.39 -1.06 3.79
N LEU A 17 13.50 -2.07 2.92
CA LEU A 17 12.33 -2.86 2.47
C LEU A 17 12.32 -4.30 2.99
N GLU A 18 13.41 -4.78 3.60
CA GLU A 18 13.52 -6.15 4.14
C GLU A 18 12.42 -6.49 5.16
N SER A 19 11.91 -5.48 5.88
CA SER A 19 10.88 -5.69 6.90
C SER A 19 9.61 -4.91 6.63
N ILE A 20 8.46 -5.51 6.95
CA ILE A 20 7.19 -4.80 7.07
C ILE A 20 6.77 -4.70 8.53
N ASN A 21 6.03 -3.62 8.82
CA ASN A 21 5.42 -3.43 10.11
C ASN A 21 3.91 -3.19 9.91
N PRO A 22 3.09 -4.26 9.95
CA PRO A 22 1.65 -4.13 9.82
C PRO A 22 1.02 -3.34 10.97
N VAL A 23 1.72 -3.26 12.10
CA VAL A 23 1.27 -2.55 13.31
C VAL A 23 2.39 -1.65 13.81
N PRO A 24 2.55 -0.44 13.25
CA PRO A 24 3.63 0.49 13.57
C PRO A 24 3.97 0.64 15.07
N TRP A 25 2.95 0.54 15.93
CA TRP A 25 3.05 0.71 17.38
C TRP A 25 3.33 -0.59 18.18
N LEU A 26 3.48 -1.75 17.52
CA LEU A 26 3.89 -3.02 18.13
C LEU A 26 5.21 -3.52 17.51
N PRO A 27 6.36 -3.09 18.04
CA PRO A 27 7.68 -3.42 17.47
C PRO A 27 7.95 -4.93 17.38
N GLN A 28 7.32 -5.74 18.24
CA GLN A 28 7.48 -7.20 18.22
C GLN A 28 6.84 -7.88 16.99
N HIS A 29 5.94 -7.20 16.29
CA HIS A 29 5.27 -7.69 15.07
C HIS A 29 5.90 -7.13 13.79
N ARG A 30 7.20 -6.86 13.84
CA ARG A 30 8.00 -6.55 12.65
C ARG A 30 8.35 -7.85 11.94
N PHE A 31 7.86 -8.02 10.71
CA PHE A 31 8.02 -9.24 9.93
C PHE A 31 9.05 -9.06 8.83
N CYS A 32 9.81 -10.11 8.52
CA CYS A 32 10.57 -10.18 7.28
C CYS A 32 9.59 -10.22 6.10
N LEU A 33 9.74 -9.29 5.15
CA LEU A 33 8.85 -9.17 3.99
C LEU A 33 8.90 -10.45 3.15
N GLU A 34 10.09 -11.01 2.90
CA GLU A 34 10.24 -12.24 2.10
C GLU A 34 9.56 -13.46 2.74
N ASP A 35 9.62 -13.55 4.07
CA ASP A 35 9.05 -14.68 4.82
C ASP A 35 7.52 -14.67 4.75
N VAL A 36 6.88 -13.50 4.85
CA VAL A 36 5.41 -13.37 4.82
C VAL A 36 4.82 -13.21 3.43
N TYR A 37 5.63 -12.88 2.42
CA TYR A 37 5.11 -12.56 1.11
C TYR A 37 4.54 -13.78 0.39
N VAL A 38 3.28 -13.67 0.01
CA VAL A 38 2.62 -14.57 -0.94
C VAL A 38 2.45 -13.82 -2.26
N ARG A 39 2.82 -14.47 -3.36
CA ARG A 39 2.73 -13.89 -4.71
C ARG A 39 1.27 -13.60 -5.02
N LEU A 40 0.97 -12.42 -5.55
CA LEU A 40 -0.40 -12.03 -5.94
C LEU A 40 -0.80 -12.67 -7.27
N ASN A 41 -2.08 -13.00 -7.40
CA ASN A 41 -2.69 -13.32 -8.68
C ASN A 41 -3.05 -12.01 -9.37
N LEU A 42 -2.59 -11.85 -10.62
CA LEU A 42 -2.85 -10.67 -11.43
C LEU A 42 -3.79 -11.07 -12.56
N LEU A 43 -4.95 -10.41 -12.64
CA LEU A 43 -5.89 -10.62 -13.73
C LEU A 43 -5.75 -9.48 -14.75
N PRO A 44 -5.41 -9.75 -16.02
CA PRO A 44 -5.42 -8.74 -17.07
C PRO A 44 -6.82 -8.12 -17.23
N PHE A 45 -6.90 -6.81 -17.33
CA PHE A 45 -8.16 -6.08 -17.43
C PHE A 45 -8.97 -6.48 -18.68
N GLU A 46 -8.31 -6.80 -19.78
CA GLU A 46 -8.94 -7.27 -21.02
C GLU A 46 -9.71 -8.58 -20.82
N ALA A 47 -9.25 -9.45 -19.92
CA ALA A 47 -9.94 -10.69 -19.58
C ALA A 47 -11.27 -10.44 -18.84
N LEU A 48 -11.41 -9.30 -18.17
CA LEU A 48 -12.64 -8.90 -17.47
C LEU A 48 -13.72 -8.36 -18.42
N LEU A 49 -13.31 -7.79 -19.56
CA LEU A 49 -14.23 -7.22 -20.56
C LEU A 49 -14.83 -8.27 -21.50
N SER A 50 -14.22 -9.46 -21.62
CA SER A 50 -14.65 -10.53 -22.54
C SER A 50 -14.90 -11.86 -21.83
N PRO A 51 -15.97 -11.98 -21.03
CA PRO A 51 -16.26 -13.21 -20.27
C PRO A 51 -16.64 -14.43 -21.15
N GLN A 52 -16.93 -14.25 -22.44
CA GLN A 52 -17.30 -15.35 -23.35
C GLN A 52 -16.11 -15.99 -24.07
N SER A 53 -14.91 -15.41 -23.96
CA SER A 53 -13.64 -15.98 -24.45
C SER A 53 -12.78 -16.54 -23.33
N LEU A 54 -13.33 -16.72 -22.13
CA LEU A 54 -12.70 -17.48 -21.06
C LEU A 54 -12.63 -18.96 -21.50
N PRO A 55 -11.44 -19.56 -21.70
CA PRO A 55 -11.32 -21.00 -21.52
C PRO A 55 -11.79 -21.31 -20.10
N SER A 56 -12.23 -22.53 -19.81
CA SER A 56 -12.84 -22.95 -18.53
C SER A 56 -11.98 -22.78 -17.26
N SER A 57 -10.86 -22.05 -17.37
CA SER A 57 -10.01 -21.47 -16.35
C SER A 57 -9.60 -20.08 -16.89
N GLY A 58 -10.10 -18.99 -16.30
CA GLY A 58 -9.55 -17.66 -16.54
C GLY A 58 -8.10 -17.67 -16.08
N GLN A 59 -7.16 -17.66 -17.00
CA GLN A 59 -5.74 -17.80 -16.68
C GLN A 59 -5.29 -16.57 -15.89
N GLU A 60 -5.16 -16.77 -14.58
CA GLU A 60 -4.40 -15.88 -13.70
C GLU A 60 -3.00 -15.72 -14.27
N VAL A 61 -2.59 -14.48 -14.53
CA VAL A 61 -1.22 -14.21 -14.94
C VAL A 61 -0.36 -14.30 -13.69
N SER A 62 0.59 -15.22 -13.72
CA SER A 62 1.55 -15.35 -12.64
C SER A 62 2.32 -14.03 -12.53
N GLN A 63 2.61 -13.55 -11.32
CA GLN A 63 3.53 -12.41 -11.12
C GLN A 63 4.87 -12.59 -11.89
N LYS A 64 5.27 -13.82 -12.19
CA LYS A 64 6.45 -14.14 -13.03
C LYS A 64 6.37 -13.62 -14.46
N GLU A 65 5.17 -13.35 -14.95
CA GLU A 65 4.88 -12.88 -16.31
C GLU A 65 4.58 -11.38 -16.34
N LEU A 66 4.70 -10.67 -15.20
CA LEU A 66 4.41 -9.24 -15.08
C LEU A 66 5.18 -8.37 -16.10
N PHE A 67 6.40 -8.76 -16.45
CA PHE A 67 7.23 -8.06 -17.43
C PHE A 67 7.30 -8.78 -18.79
N ALA A 68 6.60 -9.90 -18.96
CA ALA A 68 6.65 -10.71 -20.18
C ALA A 68 5.79 -10.10 -21.28
N PRO A 69 6.30 -9.97 -22.53
CA PRO A 69 5.55 -9.36 -23.62
C PRO A 69 4.16 -10.00 -23.80
N HIS A 70 3.11 -9.18 -23.93
CA HIS A 70 1.74 -9.64 -24.12
C HIS A 70 1.37 -9.65 -25.62
N GLU A 71 0.35 -10.42 -26.01
CA GLU A 71 -0.08 -10.59 -27.42
C GLU A 71 -0.27 -9.26 -28.18
N PHE A 72 -0.65 -8.19 -27.47
CA PHE A 72 -0.96 -6.87 -28.06
C PHE A 72 0.15 -5.82 -27.88
N SER A 73 1.22 -6.10 -27.12
CA SER A 73 2.36 -5.19 -26.97
C SER A 73 3.67 -5.95 -26.80
N ARG A 74 4.58 -5.76 -27.78
CA ARG A 74 5.94 -6.33 -27.74
C ARG A 74 6.89 -5.56 -26.80
N ASP A 75 6.56 -4.31 -26.48
CA ASP A 75 7.33 -3.43 -25.60
C ASP A 75 6.45 -3.04 -24.38
N LEU A 76 6.64 -3.72 -23.25
CA LEU A 76 5.94 -3.39 -22.00
C LEU A 76 6.63 -2.24 -21.28
N LYS A 77 6.15 -1.02 -21.53
CA LYS A 77 6.74 0.19 -20.95
C LYS A 77 5.85 0.85 -19.91
N ARG A 78 4.53 0.64 -19.92
CA ARG A 78 3.61 1.21 -18.94
C ARG A 78 2.67 0.11 -18.43
N LEU A 79 2.77 -0.19 -17.13
CA LEU A 79 2.01 -1.21 -16.44
C LEU A 79 1.19 -0.55 -15.33
N LEU A 80 -0.08 -0.91 -15.22
CA LEU A 80 -0.95 -0.50 -14.13
C LEU A 80 -1.37 -1.72 -13.31
N VAL A 81 -1.27 -1.64 -12.00
CA VAL A 81 -1.80 -2.63 -11.05
C VAL A 81 -2.87 -1.96 -10.21
N GLU A 82 -4.13 -2.25 -10.51
CA GLU A 82 -5.29 -1.79 -9.75
C GLU A 82 -5.74 -2.82 -8.71
N GLY A 83 -6.49 -2.36 -7.71
CA GLY A 83 -7.10 -3.25 -6.73
C GLY A 83 -7.58 -2.53 -5.49
N ARG A 84 -8.47 -3.17 -4.74
CA ARG A 84 -9.08 -2.58 -3.53
C ARG A 84 -8.04 -2.35 -2.40
N PRO A 85 -8.35 -1.51 -1.39
CA PRO A 85 -7.51 -1.35 -0.20
C PRO A 85 -7.19 -2.69 0.48
N GLY A 86 -5.97 -2.85 0.97
CA GLY A 86 -5.53 -4.04 1.71
C GLY A 86 -5.13 -5.25 0.86
N MET A 87 -5.39 -5.23 -0.46
CA MET A 87 -5.14 -6.37 -1.37
C MET A 87 -3.65 -6.68 -1.64
N GLY A 88 -2.71 -5.92 -1.09
CA GLY A 88 -1.27 -6.20 -1.19
C GLY A 88 -0.52 -5.50 -2.32
N LYS A 89 -1.12 -4.52 -3.02
CA LYS A 89 -0.46 -3.74 -4.09
C LYS A 89 0.85 -3.09 -3.64
N SER A 90 0.83 -2.37 -2.52
CA SER A 90 2.03 -1.76 -1.94
C SER A 90 3.07 -2.81 -1.54
N THR A 91 2.62 -3.97 -1.05
CA THR A 91 3.49 -5.10 -0.73
C THR A 91 4.19 -5.64 -1.99
N LEU A 92 3.48 -5.76 -3.12
CA LEU A 92 4.07 -6.10 -4.42
C LEU A 92 5.10 -5.04 -4.85
N CYS A 93 4.76 -3.75 -4.76
CA CYS A 93 5.64 -2.65 -5.16
C CYS A 93 6.91 -2.57 -4.31
N ARG A 94 6.88 -3.01 -3.05
CA ARG A 94 8.06 -3.14 -2.17
C ARG A 94 8.83 -4.44 -2.40
N MET A 95 8.15 -5.53 -2.75
CA MET A 95 8.79 -6.83 -2.97
C MET A 95 9.64 -6.85 -4.25
N LEU A 96 9.20 -6.17 -5.32
CA LEU A 96 9.97 -6.10 -6.57
C LEU A 96 11.37 -5.47 -6.42
N PRO A 97 11.55 -4.27 -5.82
CA PRO A 97 12.87 -3.69 -5.57
C PRO A 97 13.72 -4.51 -4.60
N LEU A 98 13.10 -5.11 -3.57
CA LEU A 98 13.81 -6.00 -2.66
C LEU A 98 14.37 -7.22 -3.41
N LYS A 99 13.56 -7.87 -4.25
CA LYS A 99 14.02 -8.95 -5.12
C LYS A 99 15.14 -8.50 -6.04
N TRP A 100 14.97 -7.39 -6.74
CA TRP A 100 15.99 -6.83 -7.65
C TRP A 100 17.34 -6.57 -6.95
N SER A 101 17.30 -6.25 -5.66
CA SER A 101 18.51 -6.03 -4.87
C SER A 101 19.27 -7.32 -4.54
N ASN A 102 18.60 -8.46 -4.56
CA ASN A 102 19.16 -9.78 -4.36
C ASN A 102 19.67 -10.37 -5.69
N ASP A 103 20.43 -11.46 -5.59
CA ASP A 103 20.88 -12.17 -6.79
C ASP A 103 19.73 -12.92 -7.45
N CYS A 104 19.73 -12.94 -8.79
CA CYS A 104 18.70 -13.64 -9.54
C CYS A 104 18.83 -15.15 -9.30
N PRO A 105 17.80 -15.85 -8.78
CA PRO A 105 17.86 -17.29 -8.52
C PRO A 105 17.79 -18.14 -9.80
N GLY A 106 17.80 -17.50 -10.98
CA GLY A 106 17.65 -18.16 -12.27
C GLY A 106 16.22 -18.09 -12.83
N GLN A 107 16.06 -18.53 -14.08
CA GLN A 107 14.81 -18.36 -14.84
C GLN A 107 13.65 -19.18 -14.28
N GLU A 108 13.91 -20.38 -13.73
CA GLU A 108 12.86 -21.26 -13.20
C GLU A 108 12.15 -20.64 -11.98
N GLU A 109 12.89 -19.95 -11.12
CA GLU A 109 12.36 -19.34 -9.90
C GLU A 109 11.89 -17.89 -10.11
N CYS A 110 12.64 -17.10 -10.90
CA CYS A 110 12.37 -15.67 -11.15
C CYS A 110 11.35 -15.42 -12.27
N GLY A 111 11.24 -16.33 -13.24
CA GLY A 111 10.58 -16.06 -14.53
C GLY A 111 11.52 -15.37 -15.52
N HIS A 112 11.06 -15.18 -16.76
CA HIS A 112 11.79 -14.42 -17.76
C HIS A 112 10.83 -13.72 -18.75
N PRO A 113 10.99 -12.41 -19.00
CA PRO A 113 11.85 -11.46 -18.29
C PRO A 113 11.37 -11.24 -16.85
N CYS A 114 12.30 -11.10 -15.91
CA CYS A 114 11.98 -10.80 -14.51
C CYS A 114 12.60 -9.47 -14.07
N VAL A 115 12.39 -9.08 -12.82
CA VAL A 115 12.83 -7.77 -12.32
C VAL A 115 14.34 -7.53 -12.47
N HIS A 116 15.16 -8.59 -12.47
CA HIS A 116 16.62 -8.50 -12.68
C HIS A 116 17.03 -8.17 -14.12
N SER A 117 16.09 -8.12 -15.07
CA SER A 117 16.37 -7.72 -16.45
C SER A 117 16.55 -6.21 -16.63
N PHE A 118 16.34 -5.42 -15.56
CA PHE A 118 16.52 -3.97 -15.53
C PHE A 118 17.87 -3.60 -14.90
N ASP A 119 18.59 -2.68 -15.53
CA ASP A 119 19.89 -2.19 -15.06
C ASP A 119 19.74 -1.31 -13.83
N LEU A 120 18.67 -0.52 -13.77
CA LEU A 120 18.38 0.40 -12.67
C LEU A 120 16.87 0.41 -12.37
N LEU A 121 16.56 0.37 -11.07
CA LEU A 121 15.19 0.36 -10.56
C LEU A 121 15.00 1.50 -9.56
N PHE A 122 14.02 2.37 -9.82
CA PHE A 122 13.62 3.48 -8.96
C PHE A 122 12.26 3.20 -8.33
N PHE A 123 12.23 2.95 -7.01
CA PHE A 123 11.00 2.74 -6.26
C PHE A 123 10.61 4.01 -5.51
N LEU A 124 9.42 4.53 -5.80
CA LEU A 124 8.92 5.82 -5.33
C LEU A 124 7.47 5.68 -4.87
N HIS A 125 7.07 6.50 -3.91
CA HIS A 125 5.67 6.73 -3.60
C HIS A 125 5.12 7.85 -4.50
N ALA A 126 3.83 7.85 -4.83
CA ALA A 126 3.23 8.92 -5.63
C ALA A 126 3.43 10.32 -5.01
N SER A 127 3.41 10.41 -3.67
CA SER A 127 3.66 11.67 -2.94
C SER A 127 5.10 12.18 -3.06
N ASP A 128 6.06 11.34 -3.45
CA ASP A 128 7.47 11.73 -3.64
C ASP A 128 7.66 12.68 -4.82
N PHE A 129 6.75 12.62 -5.81
CA PHE A 129 6.77 13.49 -6.99
C PHE A 129 6.25 14.91 -6.71
N ILE A 130 5.53 15.12 -5.60
CA ILE A 130 4.95 16.42 -5.26
C ILE A 130 6.06 17.46 -5.08
N GLY A 131 5.95 18.57 -5.81
CA GLY A 131 6.90 19.69 -5.76
C GLY A 131 8.22 19.43 -6.49
N LYS A 132 8.36 18.32 -7.21
CA LYS A 132 9.55 18.00 -8.00
C LYS A 132 9.42 18.51 -9.41
N THR A 133 10.53 19.02 -9.94
CA THR A 133 10.55 19.64 -11.29
C THR A 133 11.13 18.73 -12.36
N SER A 134 11.90 17.70 -11.98
CA SER A 134 12.54 16.78 -12.93
C SER A 134 12.79 15.40 -12.30
N ILE A 135 12.95 14.36 -13.14
CA ILE A 135 13.30 13.01 -12.67
C ILE A 135 14.67 12.97 -11.97
N PRO A 136 15.72 13.68 -12.45
CA PRO A 136 16.97 13.76 -11.70
C PRO A 136 16.80 14.32 -10.28
N ASP A 137 16.12 15.46 -10.12
CA ASP A 137 15.83 16.06 -8.81
C ASP A 137 15.03 15.11 -7.89
N LEU A 138 14.04 14.43 -8.46
CA LEU A 138 13.27 13.41 -7.76
C LEU A 138 14.18 12.30 -7.23
N VAL A 139 15.00 11.67 -8.08
CA VAL A 139 15.86 10.56 -7.69
C VAL A 139 16.93 11.01 -6.69
N THR A 140 17.61 12.14 -6.91
CA THR A 140 18.66 12.61 -6.00
C THR A 140 18.10 12.94 -4.63
N SER A 141 16.93 13.59 -4.56
CA SER A 141 16.32 13.94 -3.28
C SER A 141 15.65 12.76 -2.57
N GLN A 142 15.10 11.80 -3.31
CA GLN A 142 14.28 10.71 -2.75
C GLN A 142 15.00 9.37 -2.62
N LEU A 143 16.14 9.16 -3.28
CA LEU A 143 16.79 7.84 -3.30
C LEU A 143 18.29 7.89 -2.96
N LEU A 144 18.93 9.06 -3.05
CA LEU A 144 20.37 9.19 -2.79
C LEU A 144 20.64 9.88 -1.47
N ALA A 145 21.72 9.47 -0.79
CA ALA A 145 22.24 10.10 0.41
C ALA A 145 22.76 11.51 0.15
N ASP A 146 22.72 12.38 1.18
CA ASP A 146 23.22 13.76 1.11
C ASP A 146 24.72 13.83 0.76
N ASP A 147 25.48 12.79 1.09
CA ASP A 147 26.90 12.62 0.79
C ASP A 147 27.17 11.79 -0.47
N SER A 148 26.14 11.51 -1.29
CA SER A 148 26.32 10.82 -2.56
C SER A 148 27.07 11.69 -3.57
N ASP A 149 28.10 11.13 -4.20
CA ASP A 149 28.88 11.79 -5.24
C ASP A 149 28.12 11.96 -6.58
N ILE A 150 26.86 11.51 -6.66
CA ILE A 150 26.05 11.53 -7.88
C ILE A 150 25.27 12.84 -7.97
N SER A 151 25.63 13.69 -8.93
CA SER A 151 24.92 14.95 -9.17
C SER A 151 23.68 14.79 -10.05
N PRO A 152 22.68 15.70 -9.95
CA PRO A 152 21.52 15.70 -10.86
C PRO A 152 21.91 15.75 -12.34
N GLU A 153 22.97 16.47 -12.71
CA GLU A 153 23.45 16.57 -14.09
C GLU A 153 24.02 15.25 -14.60
N GLN A 154 24.76 14.53 -13.77
CA GLN A 154 25.27 13.19 -14.11
C GLN A 154 24.11 12.21 -14.34
N LEU A 155 23.09 12.28 -13.48
CA LEU A 155 21.91 11.45 -13.61
C LEU A 155 21.09 11.82 -14.85
N GLU A 156 21.01 13.09 -15.21
CA GLU A 156 20.36 13.53 -16.44
C GLU A 156 21.03 12.94 -17.69
N VAL A 157 22.37 12.93 -17.73
CA VAL A 157 23.13 12.28 -18.82
C VAL A 157 22.84 10.79 -18.89
N LEU A 158 22.78 10.10 -17.74
CA LEU A 158 22.45 8.67 -17.68
C LEU A 158 21.04 8.38 -18.22
N LEU A 159 20.05 9.13 -17.73
CA LEU A 159 18.64 8.95 -18.06
C LEU A 159 18.33 9.32 -19.53
N LYS A 160 19.15 10.18 -20.15
CA LYS A 160 19.07 10.46 -21.60
C LYS A 160 19.76 9.38 -22.44
N GLY A 161 20.66 8.61 -21.84
CA GLY A 161 21.33 7.49 -22.50
C GLY A 161 20.37 6.35 -22.83
N GLN A 162 20.64 5.64 -23.93
CA GLN A 162 19.85 4.47 -24.34
C GLN A 162 20.50 3.13 -23.94
N ALA A 163 21.62 3.19 -23.19
CA ALA A 163 22.40 2.01 -22.83
C ALA A 163 21.81 1.22 -21.65
N CYS A 164 20.97 1.85 -20.82
CA CYS A 164 20.39 1.24 -19.63
C CYS A 164 18.88 1.03 -19.78
N LYS A 165 18.39 -0.10 -19.26
CA LYS A 165 16.97 -0.40 -19.07
C LYS A 165 16.55 0.05 -17.68
N PHE A 166 15.66 1.02 -17.63
CA PHE A 166 15.13 1.59 -16.39
C PHE A 166 13.77 0.99 -16.04
N LEU A 167 13.55 0.72 -14.77
CA LEU A 167 12.23 0.43 -14.19
C LEU A 167 11.90 1.48 -13.13
N PHE A 168 10.79 2.19 -13.32
CA PHE A 168 10.17 3.01 -12.28
C PHE A 168 9.01 2.24 -11.68
N ILE A 169 8.98 2.12 -10.36
CA ILE A 169 7.83 1.59 -9.62
C ILE A 169 7.29 2.75 -8.79
N ALA A 170 6.06 3.16 -9.06
CA ALA A 170 5.39 4.24 -8.35
C ALA A 170 4.14 3.70 -7.65
N ASP A 171 4.19 3.66 -6.31
CA ASP A 171 3.11 3.12 -5.48
C ASP A 171 2.05 4.19 -5.16
N ALA A 172 0.80 3.75 -5.05
CA ALA A 172 -0.33 4.50 -4.53
C ALA A 172 -0.63 5.83 -5.26
N TYR A 173 -0.80 5.79 -6.59
CA TYR A 173 -1.19 6.97 -7.39
C TYR A 173 -2.39 7.71 -6.82
N ASP A 174 -3.38 6.96 -6.33
CA ASP A 174 -4.63 7.52 -5.79
C ASP A 174 -4.43 8.39 -4.54
N GLU A 175 -3.33 8.21 -3.81
CA GLU A 175 -3.02 8.98 -2.61
C GLU A 175 -2.39 10.36 -2.91
N ALA A 176 -1.91 10.58 -4.15
CA ALA A 176 -1.26 11.81 -4.59
C ALA A 176 -1.51 12.12 -6.08
N HIS A 177 -2.76 11.95 -6.53
CA HIS A 177 -3.16 12.10 -7.93
C HIS A 177 -3.34 13.57 -8.37
N GLU A 178 -3.67 14.48 -7.42
CA GLU A 178 -3.87 15.90 -7.72
C GLU A 178 -2.54 16.67 -7.83
N GLY A 179 -2.44 17.55 -8.83
CA GLY A 179 -1.31 18.48 -8.97
C GLY A 179 0.04 17.84 -9.30
N ASN A 180 0.07 16.54 -9.63
CA ASN A 180 1.30 15.77 -9.79
C ASN A 180 1.75 15.65 -11.26
N GLN A 181 2.11 16.79 -11.87
CA GLN A 181 2.41 16.86 -13.31
C GLN A 181 3.61 15.99 -13.73
N LEU A 182 4.70 15.99 -12.96
CA LEU A 182 5.89 15.19 -13.27
C LEU A 182 5.56 13.68 -13.32
N PHE A 183 4.72 13.21 -12.40
CA PHE A 183 4.29 11.82 -12.39
C PHE A 183 3.37 11.50 -13.58
N ASN A 184 2.43 12.39 -13.91
CA ASN A 184 1.58 12.23 -15.09
C ASN A 184 2.40 12.19 -16.38
N ASP A 185 3.42 13.05 -16.52
CA ASP A 185 4.32 13.05 -17.69
C ASP A 185 5.14 11.77 -17.81
N LEU A 186 5.52 11.16 -16.68
CA LEU A 186 6.16 9.84 -16.66
C LEU A 186 5.20 8.74 -17.14
N ILE A 187 3.96 8.74 -16.64
CA ILE A 187 2.90 7.78 -17.01
C ILE A 187 2.57 7.88 -18.50
N GLU A 188 2.34 9.10 -19.00
CA GLU A 188 1.97 9.39 -20.39
C GLU A 188 3.16 9.28 -21.37
N ALA A 189 4.35 8.92 -20.87
CA ALA A 189 5.58 8.77 -21.63
C ALA A 189 6.06 10.07 -22.32
N ASN A 190 5.60 11.24 -21.84
CA ASN A 190 6.18 12.54 -22.15
C ASN A 190 7.62 12.65 -21.60
N LEU A 191 7.91 11.89 -20.53
CA LEU A 191 9.25 11.69 -19.97
C LEU A 191 9.60 10.21 -19.94
N GLN A 192 10.89 9.89 -20.10
CA GLN A 192 11.42 8.53 -20.00
C GLN A 192 10.65 7.52 -20.87
N LEU A 193 10.48 7.85 -22.16
CA LEU A 193 9.70 7.06 -23.14
C LEU A 193 10.12 5.58 -23.19
N ASN A 194 11.41 5.28 -22.99
CA ASN A 194 11.95 3.92 -23.08
C ASN A 194 12.04 3.18 -21.75
N ALA A 195 11.76 3.85 -20.63
CA ALA A 195 11.72 3.19 -19.33
C ALA A 195 10.45 2.34 -19.20
N THR A 196 10.49 1.28 -18.42
CA THR A 196 9.29 0.63 -17.91
C THR A 196 8.81 1.36 -16.67
N VAL A 197 7.51 1.61 -16.56
CA VAL A 197 6.88 2.25 -15.40
C VAL A 197 5.75 1.34 -14.94
N LEU A 198 5.82 0.89 -13.69
CA LEU A 198 4.75 0.18 -12.99
C LEU A 198 4.10 1.15 -12.02
N VAL A 199 2.80 1.35 -12.16
CA VAL A 199 1.99 2.18 -11.26
C VAL A 199 1.03 1.30 -10.49
N SER A 200 0.91 1.53 -9.19
CA SER A 200 -0.15 0.94 -8.37
C SER A 200 -1.22 1.99 -8.05
N SER A 201 -2.49 1.59 -8.08
CA SER A 201 -3.58 2.50 -7.69
C SER A 201 -4.84 1.77 -7.22
N ARG A 202 -5.71 2.45 -6.49
CA ARG A 202 -7.11 2.05 -6.37
C ARG A 202 -7.83 2.19 -7.73
N PRO A 203 -8.87 1.39 -8.00
CA PRO A 203 -9.63 1.50 -9.24
C PRO A 203 -10.18 2.90 -9.47
N MET A 204 -10.35 3.25 -10.75
CA MET A 204 -10.99 4.47 -11.26
C MET A 204 -10.16 5.77 -11.21
N TYR A 205 -9.09 5.86 -10.42
CA TYR A 205 -8.25 7.07 -10.35
C TYR A 205 -7.51 7.36 -11.66
N LEU A 206 -7.14 6.32 -12.41
CA LEU A 206 -6.46 6.42 -13.69
C LEU A 206 -7.38 6.15 -14.90
N SER A 207 -8.71 6.12 -14.69
CA SER A 207 -9.71 5.83 -15.73
C SER A 207 -9.56 6.69 -16.99
N GLN A 208 -9.22 7.98 -16.83
CA GLN A 208 -9.02 8.91 -17.94
C GLN A 208 -7.66 8.75 -18.65
N ARG A 209 -6.74 7.95 -18.09
CA ARG A 209 -5.38 7.70 -18.59
C ARG A 209 -5.11 6.24 -18.93
N LEU A 210 -6.15 5.39 -18.97
CA LEU A 210 -5.98 3.96 -19.27
C LEU A 210 -5.29 3.72 -20.62
N SER A 211 -5.50 4.60 -21.61
CA SER A 211 -4.83 4.54 -22.91
C SER A 211 -3.30 4.71 -22.87
N SER A 212 -2.75 5.25 -21.77
CA SER A 212 -1.31 5.39 -21.57
C SER A 212 -0.65 4.09 -21.10
N PHE A 213 -1.43 3.10 -20.65
CA PHE A 213 -0.92 1.83 -20.16
C PHE A 213 -0.95 0.76 -21.25
N ASN A 214 0.14 -0.01 -21.37
CA ASN A 214 0.24 -1.14 -22.27
C ASN A 214 -0.42 -2.40 -21.69
N SER A 215 -0.46 -2.50 -20.37
CA SER A 215 -1.12 -3.59 -19.65
C SER A 215 -1.68 -3.09 -18.34
N VAL A 216 -2.90 -3.52 -18.04
CA VAL A 216 -3.60 -3.21 -16.80
C VAL A 216 -3.92 -4.53 -16.12
N PHE A 217 -3.53 -4.65 -14.85
CA PHE A 217 -3.77 -5.83 -14.04
C PHE A 217 -4.64 -5.44 -12.85
N GLU A 218 -5.59 -6.29 -12.49
CA GLU A 218 -6.37 -6.16 -11.28
C GLU A 218 -5.97 -7.22 -10.25
N VAL A 219 -5.83 -6.78 -9.00
CA VAL A 219 -5.60 -7.62 -7.82
C VAL A 219 -6.93 -7.82 -7.09
N PHE A 220 -7.48 -9.02 -7.18
CA PHE A 220 -8.75 -9.40 -6.53
C PHE A 220 -8.58 -9.94 -5.09
N GLY A 221 -7.35 -10.00 -4.60
CA GLY A 221 -7.02 -10.62 -3.31
C GLY A 221 -6.70 -12.11 -3.43
N PHE A 222 -6.42 -12.74 -2.29
CA PHE A 222 -5.96 -14.12 -2.22
C PHE A 222 -7.06 -15.14 -2.55
N ASP A 223 -6.70 -16.11 -3.38
CA ASP A 223 -7.41 -17.39 -3.51
C ASP A 223 -7.22 -18.27 -2.26
N GLU A 224 -7.87 -19.43 -2.22
CA GLU A 224 -7.80 -20.33 -1.05
C GLU A 224 -6.39 -20.86 -0.76
N GLY A 225 -5.61 -21.13 -1.80
CA GLY A 225 -4.23 -21.61 -1.67
C GLY A 225 -3.33 -20.52 -1.10
N GLN A 226 -3.45 -19.30 -1.62
CA GLN A 226 -2.74 -18.12 -1.14
C GLN A 226 -3.14 -17.76 0.30
N GLN A 227 -4.42 -17.88 0.65
CA GLN A 227 -4.89 -17.68 2.03
C GLN A 227 -4.25 -18.69 2.99
N ALA A 228 -4.21 -19.97 2.59
CA ALA A 228 -3.59 -21.03 3.38
C ALA A 228 -2.07 -20.85 3.50
N GLU A 229 -1.39 -20.43 2.44
CA GLU A 229 0.04 -20.13 2.47
C GLU A 229 0.35 -18.93 3.35
N TYR A 230 -0.43 -17.85 3.22
CA TYR A 230 -0.20 -16.61 3.95
C TYR A 230 -0.40 -16.81 5.45
N VAL A 231 -1.45 -17.51 5.87
CA VAL A 231 -1.70 -17.76 7.30
C VAL A 231 -0.59 -18.59 7.94
N GLU A 232 -0.02 -19.56 7.22
CA GLU A 232 1.11 -20.36 7.72
C GLU A 232 2.37 -19.52 7.92
N ARG A 233 2.73 -18.71 6.91
CA ARG A 233 3.88 -17.81 7.00
C ARG A 233 3.70 -16.78 8.11
N LEU A 234 2.50 -16.20 8.22
CA LEU A 234 2.15 -15.25 9.27
C LEU A 234 2.27 -15.88 10.66
N ALA A 235 1.73 -17.09 10.84
CA ALA A 235 1.77 -17.81 12.11
C ALA A 235 3.20 -18.12 12.58
N GLN A 236 4.10 -18.43 11.66
CA GLN A 236 5.52 -18.62 11.97
C GLN A 236 6.16 -17.33 12.49
N GLN A 237 5.93 -16.21 11.81
CA GLN A 237 6.49 -14.91 12.21
C GLN A 237 5.91 -14.41 13.54
N MET A 238 4.62 -14.63 13.78
CA MET A 238 3.94 -14.29 15.02
C MET A 238 4.17 -15.31 16.15
N ARG A 239 4.83 -16.45 15.86
CA ARG A 239 5.05 -17.57 16.80
C ARG A 239 3.75 -18.09 17.41
N MET A 240 2.71 -18.21 16.60
CA MET A 240 1.41 -18.73 17.04
C MET A 240 1.52 -20.18 17.47
N ASP A 241 0.82 -20.55 18.55
CA ASP A 241 0.68 -21.96 18.93
C ASP A 241 -0.30 -22.71 18.01
N SER A 242 -0.31 -24.05 18.12
CA SER A 242 -1.15 -24.90 17.27
C SER A 242 -2.63 -24.62 17.40
N ASN A 243 -3.10 -24.26 18.60
CA ASN A 243 -4.51 -24.00 18.87
C ASN A 243 -4.93 -22.66 18.27
N GLN A 244 -4.09 -21.62 18.40
CA GLN A 244 -4.29 -20.32 17.79
C GLN A 244 -4.36 -20.43 16.26
N LEU A 245 -3.40 -21.13 15.65
CA LEU A 245 -3.38 -21.36 14.21
C LEU A 245 -4.62 -22.14 13.73
N GLU A 246 -5.00 -23.21 14.43
CA GLU A 246 -6.19 -23.98 14.08
C GLU A 246 -7.47 -23.14 14.20
N MET A 247 -7.60 -22.34 15.27
CA MET A 247 -8.74 -21.44 15.45
C MET A 247 -8.84 -20.41 14.32
N LEU A 248 -7.72 -19.77 13.96
CA LEU A 248 -7.67 -18.81 12.86
C LEU A 248 -8.07 -19.45 11.53
N ARG A 249 -7.53 -20.64 11.21
CA ARG A 249 -7.89 -21.36 9.98
C ARG A 249 -9.38 -21.70 9.91
N ARG A 250 -9.95 -22.20 11.00
CA ARG A 250 -11.39 -22.51 11.06
C ARG A 250 -12.21 -21.25 10.83
N LYS A 251 -11.86 -20.14 11.49
CA LYS A 251 -12.55 -18.86 11.32
C LYS A 251 -12.49 -18.35 9.88
N MET A 252 -11.31 -18.38 9.28
CA MET A 252 -11.08 -17.99 7.88
C MET A 252 -11.90 -18.85 6.92
N LYS A 253 -11.91 -20.18 7.11
CA LYS A 253 -12.57 -21.11 6.20
C LYS A 253 -14.09 -21.11 6.33
N ASP A 254 -14.59 -21.11 7.56
CA ASP A 254 -15.99 -21.42 7.84
C ASP A 254 -16.87 -20.17 7.91
N GLU A 255 -16.31 -19.02 8.31
CA GLU A 255 -17.08 -17.79 8.56
C GLU A 255 -16.61 -16.59 7.72
N LEU A 256 -15.31 -16.49 7.44
CA LEU A 256 -14.70 -15.25 6.90
C LEU A 256 -14.06 -15.41 5.51
N ARG A 257 -14.37 -16.50 4.79
CA ARG A 257 -13.66 -16.90 3.54
C ARG A 257 -13.51 -15.77 2.52
N ASP A 258 -14.58 -15.01 2.29
CA ASP A 258 -14.57 -13.90 1.34
C ASP A 258 -13.83 -12.67 1.87
N LEU A 259 -13.95 -12.37 3.17
CA LEU A 259 -13.21 -11.26 3.79
C LEU A 259 -11.71 -11.53 3.82
N CYS A 260 -11.33 -12.79 4.04
CA CYS A 260 -9.95 -13.24 4.09
C CYS A 260 -9.27 -13.32 2.72
N ARG A 261 -9.98 -13.04 1.61
CA ARG A 261 -9.30 -12.68 0.36
C ARG A 261 -8.43 -11.43 0.52
N ASN A 262 -8.73 -10.57 1.50
CA ASN A 262 -7.92 -9.41 1.81
C ASN A 262 -6.79 -9.77 2.80
N PRO A 263 -5.50 -9.70 2.38
CA PRO A 263 -4.35 -9.98 3.24
C PRO A 263 -4.35 -9.18 4.55
N LEU A 264 -4.72 -7.89 4.51
CA LEU A 264 -4.76 -7.05 5.71
C LEU A 264 -5.74 -7.60 6.76
N ILE A 265 -6.87 -8.15 6.32
CA ILE A 265 -7.86 -8.75 7.23
C ILE A 265 -7.29 -10.00 7.90
N ILE A 266 -6.57 -10.84 7.15
CA ILE A 266 -5.86 -11.99 7.74
C ILE A 266 -4.82 -11.51 8.75
N THR A 267 -4.05 -10.45 8.44
CA THR A 267 -3.07 -9.89 9.37
C THR A 267 -3.71 -9.42 10.67
N ILE A 268 -4.83 -8.66 10.59
CA ILE A 268 -5.56 -8.17 11.76
C ILE A 268 -6.09 -9.35 12.60
N LEU A 269 -6.69 -10.36 11.96
CA LEU A 269 -7.17 -11.55 12.66
C LEU A 269 -6.03 -12.32 13.34
N GLY A 270 -4.89 -12.47 12.67
CA GLY A 270 -3.69 -13.08 13.24
C GLY A 270 -3.18 -12.34 14.46
N LEU A 271 -3.15 -11.01 14.41
CA LEU A 271 -2.78 -10.16 15.54
C LEU A 271 -3.74 -10.32 16.72
N LEU A 272 -5.06 -10.25 16.47
CA LEU A 272 -6.08 -10.41 17.50
C LEU A 272 -6.01 -11.81 18.12
N CYS A 273 -5.86 -12.85 17.30
CA CYS A 273 -5.71 -14.22 17.74
C CYS A 273 -4.46 -14.42 18.62
N THR A 274 -3.34 -13.79 18.26
CA THR A 274 -2.06 -13.94 18.98
C THR A 274 -2.04 -13.15 20.28
N GLU A 275 -2.48 -11.88 20.25
CA GLU A 275 -2.30 -10.94 21.37
C GLU A 275 -3.46 -10.93 22.37
N ARG A 276 -4.69 -11.20 21.92
CA ARG A 276 -5.88 -11.19 22.79
C ARG A 276 -6.47 -12.57 23.03
N ASN A 277 -6.06 -13.57 22.26
CA ASN A 277 -6.57 -14.94 22.29
C ASN A 277 -8.12 -15.05 22.52
N PRO A 278 -8.99 -14.40 21.71
CA PRO A 278 -10.43 -14.33 21.99
C PRO A 278 -11.27 -15.14 20.99
N SER A 279 -12.60 -15.10 21.16
CA SER A 279 -13.52 -15.45 20.08
C SER A 279 -13.40 -14.41 18.97
N LEU A 280 -12.74 -14.76 17.86
CA LEU A 280 -12.58 -13.86 16.72
C LEU A 280 -13.96 -13.43 16.18
N PRO A 281 -14.09 -12.17 15.74
CA PRO A 281 -15.35 -11.64 15.22
C PRO A 281 -15.69 -12.25 13.85
N SER A 282 -16.97 -12.26 13.49
CA SER A 282 -17.48 -12.88 12.25
C SER A 282 -17.87 -11.87 11.17
N THR A 283 -17.70 -10.57 11.42
CA THR A 283 -18.08 -9.48 10.51
C THR A 283 -16.93 -8.51 10.32
N MET A 284 -16.92 -7.78 9.19
CA MET A 284 -15.93 -6.73 8.96
C MET A 284 -15.96 -5.67 10.07
N THR A 285 -17.15 -5.18 10.43
CA THR A 285 -17.32 -4.19 11.51
C THR A 285 -16.74 -4.72 12.82
N GLY A 286 -17.05 -5.95 13.20
CA GLY A 286 -16.53 -6.56 14.44
C GLY A 286 -15.00 -6.70 14.42
N ILE A 287 -14.38 -7.03 13.27
CA ILE A 287 -12.92 -7.06 13.12
C ILE A 287 -12.31 -5.68 13.43
N TYR A 288 -12.91 -4.62 12.90
CA TYR A 288 -12.42 -3.25 13.13
C TYR A 288 -12.71 -2.74 14.55
N GLU A 289 -13.84 -3.12 15.16
CA GLU A 289 -14.14 -2.82 16.56
C GLU A 289 -13.17 -3.48 17.53
N ASP A 290 -12.82 -4.75 17.29
CA ASP A 290 -11.89 -5.51 18.12
C ASP A 290 -10.47 -4.96 18.01
N ILE A 291 -9.98 -4.68 16.79
CA ILE A 291 -8.66 -4.05 16.62
C ILE A 291 -8.64 -2.61 17.16
N HIS A 292 -9.74 -1.86 17.05
CA HIS A 292 -9.84 -0.53 17.67
C HIS A 292 -9.72 -0.61 19.19
N SER A 293 -10.46 -1.52 19.81
CA SER A 293 -10.40 -1.76 21.25
C SER A 293 -9.01 -2.23 21.69
N PHE A 294 -8.30 -2.99 20.84
CA PHE A 294 -6.91 -3.38 21.08
C PHE A 294 -5.94 -2.20 20.99
N ILE A 295 -6.12 -1.32 20.02
CA ILE A 295 -5.36 -0.07 19.88
C ILE A 295 -5.55 0.82 21.12
N LEU A 296 -6.79 0.99 21.57
CA LEU A 296 -7.11 1.79 22.77
C LEU A 296 -6.35 1.26 23.99
N GLU A 297 -6.49 -0.03 24.28
CA GLU A 297 -5.84 -0.68 25.42
C GLU A 297 -4.31 -0.54 25.39
N LYS A 298 -3.68 -0.75 24.23
CA LYS A 298 -2.21 -0.63 24.11
C LYS A 298 -1.74 0.82 24.15
N THR A 299 -2.57 1.76 23.70
CA THR A 299 -2.25 3.20 23.74
C THR A 299 -2.39 3.75 25.15
N SER A 300 -3.47 3.43 25.85
CA SER A 300 -3.72 3.88 27.22
C SER A 300 -2.62 3.41 28.18
N LYS A 301 -2.18 2.15 28.02
CA LYS A 301 -1.03 1.59 28.76
C LYS A 301 0.28 2.35 28.49
N ARG A 302 0.58 2.74 27.25
CA ARG A 302 1.81 3.47 26.91
C ARG A 302 1.80 4.91 27.39
N LEU A 303 0.65 5.57 27.27
CA LEU A 303 0.49 6.96 27.68
C LEU A 303 0.15 7.12 29.17
N ASN A 304 0.05 6.01 29.91
CA ASN A 304 -0.34 5.97 31.32
C ASN A 304 -1.65 6.74 31.60
N CYS A 305 -2.65 6.54 30.74
CA CYS A 305 -3.98 7.16 30.86
C CYS A 305 -5.09 6.12 30.76
N THR A 306 -6.36 6.57 30.81
CA THR A 306 -7.51 5.68 30.64
C THR A 306 -7.90 5.56 29.17
N ASP A 307 -8.55 4.46 28.78
CA ASP A 307 -9.11 4.30 27.43
C ASP A 307 -10.04 5.47 27.06
N GLN A 308 -10.84 5.94 28.03
CA GLN A 308 -11.70 7.11 27.85
C GLN A 308 -10.90 8.39 27.56
N GLY A 309 -9.76 8.58 28.23
CA GLY A 309 -8.82 9.68 27.95
C GLY A 309 -8.26 9.59 26.52
N VAL A 310 -7.78 8.40 26.10
CA VAL A 310 -7.34 8.18 24.71
C VAL A 310 -8.45 8.49 23.71
N ILE A 311 -9.69 8.06 23.98
CA ILE A 311 -10.82 8.31 23.11
C ILE A 311 -11.09 9.81 22.96
N MET A 312 -11.14 10.54 24.08
CA MET A 312 -11.48 11.96 24.08
C MET A 312 -10.36 12.83 23.52
N ASP A 313 -9.11 12.55 23.92
CA ASP A 313 -7.99 13.44 23.66
C ASP A 313 -7.29 13.13 22.32
N LEU A 314 -7.38 11.88 21.83
CA LEU A 314 -6.68 11.45 20.61
C LEU A 314 -7.64 10.97 19.52
N ILE A 315 -8.50 9.98 19.82
CA ILE A 315 -9.33 9.34 18.78
C ILE A 315 -10.41 10.27 18.26
N GLN A 316 -11.09 11.04 19.11
CA GLN A 316 -12.16 11.93 18.66
C GLN A 316 -11.66 13.04 17.72
N PRO A 317 -10.59 13.78 18.06
CA PRO A 317 -9.99 14.73 17.14
C PRO A 317 -9.49 14.06 15.85
N LEU A 318 -8.82 12.91 15.97
CA LEU A 318 -8.31 12.19 14.81
C LEU A 318 -9.43 11.67 13.90
N ALA A 319 -10.54 11.19 14.47
CA ALA A 319 -11.71 10.73 13.73
C ALA A 319 -12.36 11.87 12.93
N LYS A 320 -12.43 13.06 13.54
CA LYS A 320 -12.87 14.27 12.83
C LYS A 320 -11.92 14.60 11.66
N CYS A 321 -10.62 14.61 11.90
CA CYS A 321 -9.60 14.85 10.86
C CYS A 321 -9.68 13.81 9.72
N ALA A 322 -9.90 12.53 10.07
CA ALA A 322 -10.10 11.45 9.11
C ALA A 322 -11.34 11.68 8.24
N PHE A 323 -12.45 12.10 8.85
CA PHE A 323 -13.68 12.44 8.15
C PHE A 323 -13.51 13.64 7.21
N GLU A 324 -12.92 14.73 7.68
CA GLU A 324 -12.66 15.93 6.87
C GLU A 324 -11.71 15.63 5.70
N SER A 325 -10.65 14.86 5.94
CA SER A 325 -9.72 14.44 4.87
C SER A 325 -10.38 13.48 3.89
N TYR A 326 -11.27 12.60 4.35
CA TYR A 326 -12.04 11.71 3.49
C TYR A 326 -12.98 12.48 2.55
N LEU A 327 -13.61 13.57 3.01
CA LEU A 327 -14.51 14.40 2.20
C LEU A 327 -13.84 15.06 0.99
N ILE A 328 -12.56 15.37 1.10
CA ILE A 328 -11.76 16.00 0.04
C ILE A 328 -10.84 14.98 -0.66
N ASP A 329 -11.08 13.69 -0.46
CA ASP A 329 -10.27 12.56 -0.95
C ASP A 329 -8.75 12.72 -0.73
N ARG A 330 -8.38 13.34 0.39
CA ARG A 330 -6.98 13.55 0.78
C ARG A 330 -6.51 12.41 1.69
N TYR A 331 -5.39 11.80 1.32
CA TYR A 331 -4.77 10.74 2.11
C TYR A 331 -3.63 11.24 3.00
N ALA A 332 -2.74 12.07 2.45
CA ALA A 332 -1.64 12.65 3.19
C ALA A 332 -2.13 13.70 4.21
N LEU A 333 -1.54 13.66 5.39
CA LEU A 333 -1.72 14.61 6.47
C LEU A 333 -0.46 15.47 6.60
N ILE A 334 -0.66 16.78 6.76
CA ILE A 334 0.41 17.71 7.12
C ILE A 334 0.42 17.93 8.63
N GLU A 335 1.55 18.40 9.17
CA GLU A 335 1.69 18.70 10.60
C GLU A 335 0.55 19.60 11.12
N ARG A 336 0.14 20.59 10.32
CA ARG A 336 -1.00 21.47 10.63
C ARG A 336 -2.32 20.71 10.82
N ASP A 337 -2.56 19.62 10.08
CA ASP A 337 -3.75 18.80 10.25
C ASP A 337 -3.74 18.10 11.62
N LEU A 338 -2.55 17.71 12.10
CA LEU A 338 -2.37 17.13 13.44
C LEU A 338 -2.44 18.20 14.53
N GLU A 339 -1.88 19.39 14.30
CA GLU A 339 -2.03 20.53 15.22
C GLU A 339 -3.50 20.93 15.40
N ALA A 340 -4.30 20.85 14.33
CA ALA A 340 -5.74 21.09 14.38
C ALA A 340 -6.49 20.05 15.25
N CYS A 341 -5.90 18.87 15.46
CA CYS A 341 -6.41 17.88 16.41
C CYS A 341 -6.21 18.29 17.88
N GLN A 342 -5.52 19.41 18.15
CA GLN A 342 -5.23 19.93 19.50
C GLN A 342 -4.49 18.92 20.40
N CYS A 343 -3.81 17.94 19.80
CA CYS A 343 -3.00 16.94 20.49
C CYS A 343 -1.60 16.86 19.88
N ARG A 344 -0.64 16.35 20.65
CA ARG A 344 0.76 16.25 20.19
C ARG A 344 0.85 15.16 19.13
N ALA A 345 1.50 15.44 18.00
CA ALA A 345 1.71 14.46 16.94
C ALA A 345 2.34 13.16 17.46
N GLU A 346 3.28 13.26 18.41
CA GLU A 346 3.90 12.11 19.08
C GLU A 346 2.89 11.17 19.77
N ASP A 347 1.85 11.72 20.39
CA ASP A 347 0.80 10.94 21.06
C ASP A 347 -0.14 10.30 20.04
N ILE A 348 -0.46 11.01 18.94
CA ILE A 348 -1.25 10.44 17.83
C ILE A 348 -0.50 9.27 17.20
N LEU A 349 0.80 9.41 16.95
CA LEU A 349 1.64 8.33 16.42
C LEU A 349 1.66 7.11 17.34
N GLN A 350 1.48 7.29 18.65
CA GLN A 350 1.32 6.14 19.54
C GLN A 350 0.07 5.33 19.15
N THR A 351 -1.06 5.94 18.81
CA THR A 351 -2.26 5.19 18.38
C THR A 351 -1.98 4.30 17.16
N GLY A 352 -1.07 4.76 16.30
CA GLY A 352 -0.66 4.11 15.07
C GLY A 352 -1.74 4.02 13.98
N TYR A 353 -2.86 4.69 14.19
CA TYR A 353 -3.75 5.10 13.10
C TYR A 353 -3.07 6.03 12.10
N VAL A 354 -2.06 6.78 12.56
CA VAL A 354 -1.23 7.66 11.76
C VAL A 354 0.22 7.19 11.88
N VAL A 355 0.93 7.22 10.77
CA VAL A 355 2.36 6.98 10.70
C VAL A 355 3.06 8.23 10.21
N MET A 356 4.29 8.42 10.67
CA MET A 356 5.21 9.34 10.02
C MET A 356 5.80 8.60 8.82
N GLU A 357 5.60 9.14 7.63
CA GLU A 357 6.21 8.61 6.42
C GLU A 357 7.72 8.83 6.52
N THR A 358 8.47 7.76 6.76
CA THR A 358 9.90 7.75 6.45
C THR A 358 10.00 7.74 4.94
N CYS A 359 10.09 8.92 4.34
CA CYS A 359 10.43 9.05 2.92
C CYS A 359 11.66 8.19 2.65
N ILE A 360 11.68 7.49 1.51
CA ILE A 360 12.82 6.65 1.12
C ILE A 360 14.08 7.54 0.93
N GLY A 361 13.89 8.85 0.79
CA GLY A 361 14.94 9.85 0.67
C GLY A 361 15.46 10.40 2.00
N PRO A 362 16.73 10.79 2.07
CA PRO A 362 17.28 11.53 3.21
C PRO A 362 16.91 13.02 3.19
N HIS A 363 16.49 13.55 2.03
CA HIS A 363 16.21 14.99 1.84
C HIS A 363 14.75 15.38 2.12
N SER A 364 13.99 14.62 2.90
CA SER A 364 12.62 15.04 3.26
C SER A 364 12.67 16.19 4.25
N THR A 365 12.37 17.40 3.79
CA THR A 365 12.53 18.65 4.56
C THR A 365 11.43 18.90 5.60
N ALA A 366 10.38 18.09 5.64
CA ALA A 366 9.32 18.15 6.65
C ALA A 366 8.79 16.74 6.96
N PRO A 367 8.40 16.45 8.22
CA PRO A 367 7.72 15.21 8.55
C PRO A 367 6.39 15.16 7.80
N ARG A 368 6.22 14.11 6.99
CA ARG A 368 4.93 13.80 6.35
C ARG A 368 4.21 12.77 7.20
N TYR A 369 2.90 12.95 7.33
CA TYR A 369 2.06 12.03 8.06
C TYR A 369 1.04 11.43 7.11
N SER A 370 0.64 10.20 7.36
CA SER A 370 -0.48 9.59 6.65
C SER A 370 -1.17 8.60 7.56
N PHE A 371 -2.43 8.27 7.23
CA PHE A 371 -3.07 7.15 7.89
C PHE A 371 -2.29 5.87 7.62
N SER A 372 -2.20 4.98 8.61
CA SER A 372 -1.44 3.72 8.45
C SER A 372 -2.02 2.82 7.36
N HIS A 373 -3.33 2.93 7.11
CA HIS A 373 -4.00 2.32 5.98
C HIS A 373 -5.31 3.06 5.67
N LYS A 374 -5.72 3.09 4.40
CA LYS A 374 -6.97 3.74 3.95
C LYS A 374 -8.21 3.26 4.71
N THR A 375 -8.32 1.95 4.96
CA THR A 375 -9.48 1.40 5.67
C THR A 375 -9.56 1.84 7.13
N PHE A 376 -8.42 2.17 7.77
CA PHE A 376 -8.42 2.77 9.10
C PHE A 376 -8.87 4.24 9.07
N GLN A 377 -8.51 5.01 8.04
CA GLN A 377 -9.08 6.33 7.81
C GLN A 377 -10.62 6.24 7.66
N GLU A 378 -11.10 5.29 6.85
CA GLU A 378 -12.53 5.07 6.62
C GLU A 378 -13.27 4.66 7.90
N PHE A 379 -12.68 3.77 8.70
CA PHE A 379 -13.23 3.37 10.00
C PHE A 379 -13.31 4.56 10.98
N LEU A 380 -12.24 5.36 11.08
CA LEU A 380 -12.23 6.56 11.92
C LEU A 380 -13.26 7.61 11.44
N ALA A 381 -13.40 7.79 10.13
CA ALA A 381 -14.42 8.66 9.55
C ALA A 381 -15.84 8.17 9.90
N ALA A 382 -16.08 6.85 9.86
CA ALA A 382 -17.34 6.26 10.30
C ALA A 382 -17.61 6.50 11.80
N LEU A 383 -16.60 6.38 12.67
CA LEU A 383 -16.74 6.72 14.10
C LEU A 383 -17.13 8.18 14.32
N HIS A 384 -16.61 9.11 13.52
CA HIS A 384 -17.02 10.52 13.57
C HIS A 384 -18.47 10.70 13.11
N LEU A 385 -18.84 10.08 11.98
CA LEU A 385 -20.21 10.10 11.46
C LEU A 385 -21.23 9.61 12.49
N GLN A 386 -20.92 8.54 13.23
CA GLN A 386 -21.77 8.00 14.30
C GLN A 386 -21.98 8.97 15.48
N LYS A 387 -21.11 9.97 15.65
CA LYS A 387 -21.24 11.02 16.67
C LYS A 387 -21.91 12.30 16.17
N MET A 388 -22.02 12.48 14.86
CA MET A 388 -22.71 13.64 14.28
C MET A 388 -24.20 13.64 14.66
N ALA A 389 -24.78 14.84 14.78
CA ALA A 389 -26.21 15.04 14.96
C ALA A 389 -26.99 14.33 13.82
N PRO A 390 -28.15 13.73 14.11
CA PRO A 390 -28.92 12.97 13.13
C PRO A 390 -29.20 13.75 11.84
N GLU A 391 -29.50 15.05 11.94
CA GLU A 391 -29.80 15.92 10.81
C GLU A 391 -28.57 16.13 9.91
N ALA A 392 -27.42 16.44 10.51
CA ALA A 392 -26.16 16.64 9.79
C ALA A 392 -25.68 15.33 9.14
N ARG A 393 -25.86 14.18 9.81
CA ARG A 393 -25.55 12.87 9.23
C ARG A 393 -26.46 12.55 8.04
N LEU A 394 -27.75 12.85 8.15
CA LEU A 394 -28.71 12.62 7.06
C LEU A 394 -28.41 13.51 5.85
N GLU A 395 -28.02 14.76 6.07
CA GLU A 395 -27.60 15.67 5.01
C GLU A 395 -26.36 15.15 4.30
N TRP A 396 -25.36 14.69 5.06
CA TRP A 396 -24.18 14.04 4.49
C TRP A 396 -24.53 12.79 3.68
N LEU A 397 -25.35 11.89 4.22
CA LEU A 397 -25.76 10.65 3.54
C LEU A 397 -26.46 10.92 2.19
N LYS A 398 -27.28 11.98 2.12
CA LYS A 398 -27.95 12.41 0.89
C LYS A 398 -26.97 12.95 -0.16
N GLY A 399 -25.94 13.67 0.26
CA GLY A 399 -24.88 14.13 -0.65
C GLY A 399 -23.95 13.00 -1.10
N ALA A 400 -23.65 12.07 -0.18
CA ALA A 400 -22.72 10.97 -0.39
C ALA A 400 -23.27 9.90 -1.35
N THR A 401 -24.57 9.59 -1.29
CA THR A 401 -25.21 8.65 -2.25
C THR A 401 -25.16 9.11 -3.71
N VAL A 402 -24.88 10.39 -3.96
CA VAL A 402 -24.73 10.95 -5.32
C VAL A 402 -23.25 10.95 -5.78
N ALA A 403 -22.30 10.92 -4.85
CA ALA A 403 -20.86 11.06 -5.13
C ALA A 403 -20.04 9.77 -4.91
N LEU A 404 -20.53 8.83 -4.10
CA LEU A 404 -19.82 7.60 -3.77
C LEU A 404 -20.02 6.56 -4.89
N ASN A 405 -19.07 6.54 -5.82
CA ASN A 405 -18.78 5.32 -6.58
C ASN A 405 -18.55 4.16 -5.59
N GLU A 406 -18.87 2.93 -6.02
CA GLU A 406 -19.01 1.66 -5.25
C GLU A 406 -17.79 1.18 -4.42
N THR A 407 -16.81 2.05 -4.14
CA THR A 407 -15.53 1.74 -3.51
C THR A 407 -15.40 2.17 -2.04
N SER A 408 -16.41 2.81 -1.45
CA SER A 408 -16.29 3.38 -0.10
C SER A 408 -16.72 2.45 1.02
N GLN A 409 -15.78 2.05 1.89
CA GLN A 409 -16.06 1.16 3.02
C GLN A 409 -16.67 1.88 4.23
N VAL A 410 -16.70 3.22 4.25
CA VAL A 410 -17.26 4.01 5.35
C VAL A 410 -18.68 3.60 5.70
N LEU A 411 -19.51 3.29 4.70
CA LEU A 411 -20.89 2.84 4.90
C LEU A 411 -20.98 1.45 5.52
N LEU A 412 -20.00 0.56 5.26
CA LEU A 412 -19.96 -0.78 5.85
C LEU A 412 -19.79 -0.73 7.37
N PHE A 413 -19.12 0.31 7.89
CA PHE A 413 -18.89 0.51 9.33
C PHE A 413 -20.03 1.24 10.05
N LEU A 414 -21.07 1.67 9.33
CA LEU A 414 -22.26 2.29 9.93
C LEU A 414 -23.35 1.27 10.29
N HIS A 415 -23.15 -0.02 9.95
CA HIS A 415 -24.09 -1.11 10.13
C HIS A 415 -23.63 -2.14 11.16
#